data_AF-A0A3M7C370-F1
#
_entry.id   AF-A0A3M7C370-F1
#
_cell.length_a   1.000
_cell.length_b   1.000
_cell.length_c   1.000
_cell.angle_alpha   90.00
_cell.angle_beta   90.00
_cell.angle_gamma   90.00
#
_symmetry.space_group_name_H-M   'P 1'
#
loop_
_entity.id
_entity.type
_entity.pdbx_description
1 polymer ?
#
loop_
_entity_poly.entity_id
_entity_poly.type
_entity_poly.pdbx_seq_one_letter_code
_entity_poly.pdbx_strand_id
1 'polypeptide(L)'
;MADLNVYLTTFNCGRKPVNIDYFSHFLFDGLSKSNPLPPDLIVLSLQEIAPIAYGFLGGTLLTPYFTRFTQAVADAARNTFSDPNVVYHEPIVRNAGMTAIMVFAREEVWHRIQQVESAGVGVGLWEMGNKGAVGVRLSVGGSGADSTRTPFTFVAAHLAPMEPEWERRNQDWQSICENLVFEPESQQPTDTTSQSPDETEPLLSKPSSSPSSPSTLFQPPTHLFLLGDLNYRASD
;
A
#
# COMPACT_ATOMS: atom_id res chain seq x y z
N MET A 1 21.32 -15.19 -1.81
CA MET A 1 20.09 -14.40 -1.91
C MET A 1 20.52 -12.99 -2.29
N ALA A 2 19.98 -12.42 -3.36
CA ALA A 2 20.30 -11.02 -3.69
C ALA A 2 19.59 -10.11 -2.70
N ASP A 3 20.27 -9.07 -2.22
CA ASP A 3 19.68 -8.10 -1.30
C ASP A 3 18.58 -7.32 -2.01
N LEU A 4 17.45 -7.08 -1.33
CA LEU A 4 16.34 -6.27 -1.83
C LEU A 4 16.35 -4.91 -1.12
N ASN A 5 16.45 -3.83 -1.88
CA ASN A 5 16.45 -2.47 -1.35
C ASN A 5 15.03 -1.91 -1.36
N VAL A 6 14.45 -1.69 -0.19
CA VAL A 6 13.08 -1.19 -0.06
C VAL A 6 13.09 0.23 0.51
N TYR A 7 12.46 1.16 -0.19
CA TYR A 7 12.26 2.54 0.26
C TYR A 7 10.85 2.73 0.81
N LEU A 8 10.75 3.17 2.06
CA LEU A 8 9.48 3.31 2.78
C LEU A 8 9.25 4.79 3.08
N THR A 9 8.08 5.32 2.75
CA THR A 9 7.70 6.70 3.07
C THR A 9 6.26 6.75 3.52
N THR A 10 5.98 7.58 4.52
CA THR A 10 4.62 7.90 4.94
C THR A 10 4.32 9.38 4.75
N PHE A 11 3.10 9.71 4.32
CA PHE A 11 2.68 11.09 4.09
C PHE A 11 1.18 11.28 4.34
N ASN A 12 0.85 12.17 5.29
CA ASN A 12 -0.52 12.61 5.49
C ASN A 12 -0.84 13.75 4.51
N CYS A 13 -1.76 13.48 3.58
CA CYS A 13 -2.10 14.36 2.45
C CYS A 13 -3.03 15.52 2.84
N GLY A 14 -3.57 15.53 4.06
CA GLY A 14 -4.49 16.56 4.52
C GLY A 14 -5.71 16.76 3.61
N ARG A 15 -6.18 15.69 2.96
CA ARG A 15 -7.36 15.65 2.08
C ARG A 15 -7.24 16.50 0.82
N LYS A 16 -6.02 16.81 0.42
CA LYS A 16 -5.72 17.63 -0.76
C LYS A 16 -4.91 16.83 -1.78
N PRO A 17 -5.09 17.09 -3.07
CA PRO A 17 -4.18 16.56 -4.09
C PRO A 17 -2.75 16.96 -3.77
N VAL A 18 -1.82 16.02 -3.86
CA VAL A 18 -0.41 16.29 -3.63
C VAL A 18 0.14 17.28 -4.68
N ASN A 19 1.04 18.15 -4.26
CA ASN A 19 1.85 18.96 -5.17
C ASN A 19 2.99 18.08 -5.71
N ILE A 20 2.97 17.82 -7.02
CA ILE A 20 3.89 16.89 -7.70
C ILE A 20 5.35 17.38 -7.57
N ASP A 21 5.59 18.66 -7.85
CA ASP A 21 6.94 19.25 -7.82
C ASP A 21 7.53 19.19 -6.40
N TYR A 22 6.72 19.56 -5.40
CA TYR A 22 7.14 19.52 -4.00
C TYR A 22 7.43 18.08 -3.55
N PHE A 23 6.49 17.15 -3.77
CA PHE A 23 6.66 15.79 -3.29
C PHE A 23 7.82 15.07 -4.00
N SER A 24 7.95 15.23 -5.32
CA SER A 24 9.03 14.62 -6.09
C SER A 24 10.40 15.14 -5.70
N HIS A 25 10.51 16.44 -5.38
CA HIS A 25 11.77 17.04 -4.95
C HIS A 25 12.31 16.43 -3.65
N PHE A 26 11.44 16.18 -2.67
CA PHE A 26 11.82 15.70 -1.35
C PHE A 26 11.74 14.18 -1.18
N LEU A 27 11.18 13.44 -2.14
CA LEU A 27 10.87 12.01 -1.97
C LEU A 27 12.10 11.20 -1.57
N PHE A 28 13.29 11.47 -2.13
CA PHE A 28 14.51 10.69 -1.91
C PHE A 28 15.56 11.39 -1.03
N ASP A 29 15.20 12.44 -0.30
CA ASP A 29 16.12 13.19 0.57
C ASP A 29 16.74 12.32 1.68
N GLY A 30 16.08 11.23 2.05
CA GLY A 30 16.58 10.25 3.02
C GLY A 30 17.66 9.31 2.48
N LEU A 31 17.90 9.27 1.16
CA LEU A 31 18.93 8.42 0.57
C LEU A 31 20.34 9.02 0.78
N SER A 32 21.36 8.17 0.71
CA SER A 32 22.75 8.62 0.77
C SER A 32 23.05 9.62 -0.35
N LYS A 33 23.68 10.75 0.01
CA LYS A 33 24.05 11.80 -0.95
C LYS A 33 25.13 11.36 -1.95
N SER A 34 25.94 10.37 -1.60
CA SER A 34 26.99 9.85 -2.48
C SER A 34 26.48 8.63 -3.24
N ASN A 35 26.00 8.84 -4.47
CA ASN A 35 25.54 7.81 -5.41
C ASN A 35 24.43 6.91 -4.84
N PRO A 36 23.22 7.44 -4.61
CA PRO A 36 22.11 6.65 -4.08
C PRO A 36 21.75 5.52 -5.04
N LEU A 37 21.65 4.30 -4.53
CA LEU A 37 21.14 3.17 -5.30
C LEU A 37 19.62 3.32 -5.47
N PRO A 38 19.07 3.12 -6.68
CA PRO A 38 17.64 3.13 -6.88
C PRO A 38 16.99 1.98 -6.10
N PRO A 39 15.94 2.24 -5.30
CA PRO A 39 15.20 1.20 -4.60
C PRO A 39 14.61 0.16 -5.56
N ASP A 40 14.62 -1.10 -5.15
CA ASP A 40 13.93 -2.19 -5.84
C ASP A 40 12.41 -2.07 -5.67
N LEU A 41 11.96 -1.67 -4.48
CA LEU A 41 10.58 -1.35 -4.15
C LEU A 41 10.49 0.04 -3.52
N ILE A 42 9.45 0.80 -3.87
CA ILE A 42 9.06 2.02 -3.17
C ILE A 42 7.66 1.81 -2.61
N VAL A 43 7.49 2.03 -1.31
CA VAL A 43 6.20 1.89 -0.64
C VAL A 43 5.80 3.22 -0.04
N LEU A 44 4.65 3.74 -0.49
CA LEU A 44 4.03 4.93 0.06
C LEU A 44 2.87 4.54 0.97
N SER A 45 2.92 4.95 2.23
CA SER A 45 1.81 4.91 3.18
C SER A 45 1.16 6.28 3.24
N LEU A 46 -0.06 6.40 2.75
CA LEU A 46 -0.74 7.67 2.56
C LEU A 46 -1.95 7.76 3.49
N GLN A 47 -2.07 8.86 4.20
CA GLN A 47 -3.22 9.13 5.07
C GLN A 47 -3.96 10.36 4.57
N GLU A 48 -5.27 10.43 4.82
CA GLU A 48 -6.10 11.53 4.36
C GLU A 48 -5.96 11.79 2.85
N ILE A 49 -5.88 10.72 2.05
CA ILE A 49 -5.56 10.81 0.60
C ILE A 49 -6.49 11.74 -0.17
N ALA A 50 -7.76 11.79 0.22
CA ALA A 50 -8.82 12.52 -0.46
C ALA A 50 -9.87 13.04 0.55
N PRO A 51 -10.82 13.90 0.13
CA PRO A 51 -12.00 14.20 0.92
C PRO A 51 -12.68 12.93 1.41
N ILE A 52 -13.22 12.97 2.64
CA ILE A 52 -13.84 11.85 3.35
C ILE A 52 -14.71 11.01 2.41
N ALA A 53 -15.70 11.63 1.75
CA ALA A 53 -16.63 10.92 0.86
C ALA A 53 -15.93 10.10 -0.24
N TYR A 54 -14.84 10.61 -0.81
CA TYR A 54 -14.10 9.90 -1.86
C TYR A 54 -13.25 8.77 -1.29
N GLY A 55 -12.66 8.95 -0.11
CA GLY A 55 -11.97 7.88 0.62
C GLY A 55 -12.91 6.71 0.92
N PHE A 56 -14.15 7.00 1.33
CA PHE A 56 -15.16 5.96 1.60
C PHE A 56 -15.64 5.23 0.36
N LEU A 57 -15.97 5.97 -0.70
CA LEU A 57 -16.49 5.39 -1.93
C LEU A 57 -15.40 4.67 -2.73
N GLY A 58 -14.15 5.11 -2.61
CA GLY A 58 -13.00 4.50 -3.27
C GLY A 58 -13.09 4.53 -4.79
N GLY A 59 -12.49 3.51 -5.42
CA GLY A 59 -12.55 3.31 -6.86
C GLY A 59 -12.01 4.48 -7.68
N THR A 60 -12.68 4.78 -8.79
CA THR A 60 -12.24 5.80 -9.77
C THR A 60 -12.21 7.23 -9.21
N LEU A 61 -12.90 7.49 -8.09
CA LEU A 61 -12.86 8.78 -7.40
C LEU A 61 -11.49 9.09 -6.79
N LEU A 62 -10.68 8.04 -6.51
CA LEU A 62 -9.33 8.20 -5.98
C LEU A 62 -8.26 8.26 -7.07
N THR A 63 -8.57 7.89 -8.31
CA THR A 63 -7.63 7.91 -9.44
C THR A 63 -6.89 9.25 -9.57
N PRO A 64 -7.55 10.43 -9.52
CA PRO A 64 -6.84 11.71 -9.65
C PRO A 64 -5.81 11.98 -8.54
N TYR A 65 -5.97 11.35 -7.36
CA TYR A 65 -5.05 11.49 -6.24
C TYR A 65 -3.86 10.54 -6.42
N PHE A 66 -4.11 9.28 -6.75
CA PHE A 66 -3.05 8.28 -6.99
C PHE A 66 -2.18 8.61 -8.20
N THR A 67 -2.77 9.06 -9.32
CA THR A 67 -2.01 9.43 -10.53
C THR A 67 -0.99 10.53 -10.24
N ARG A 68 -1.27 11.46 -9.33
CA ARG A 68 -0.31 12.50 -8.93
C ARG A 68 0.88 11.92 -8.16
N PHE A 69 0.66 10.93 -7.30
CA PHE A 69 1.75 10.22 -6.63
C PHE A 69 2.56 9.38 -7.62
N THR A 70 1.90 8.68 -8.54
CA THR A 70 2.58 7.94 -9.62
C THR A 70 3.49 8.86 -10.43
N GLN A 71 2.99 10.03 -10.84
CA GLN A 71 3.80 11.03 -11.53
C GLN A 71 4.94 11.55 -10.66
N ALA A 72 4.69 11.89 -9.39
CA ALA A 72 5.72 12.41 -8.51
C ALA A 72 6.85 11.40 -8.23
N VAL A 73 6.55 10.11 -8.13
CA VAL A 73 7.55 9.04 -8.02
C VAL A 73 8.38 8.93 -9.29
N ALA A 74 7.74 8.98 -10.47
CA ALA A 74 8.44 8.94 -11.75
C ALA A 74 9.36 10.16 -11.94
N ASP A 75 8.89 11.35 -11.58
CA ASP A 75 9.69 12.59 -11.67
C ASP A 75 10.83 12.59 -10.64
N ALA A 76 10.60 12.11 -9.41
CA ALA A 76 11.65 11.94 -8.41
C ALA A 76 12.75 10.98 -8.89
N ALA A 77 12.37 9.81 -9.42
CA ALA A 77 13.31 8.82 -9.91
C ALA A 77 14.20 9.39 -11.03
N ARG A 78 13.58 10.08 -12.00
CA ARG A 78 14.29 10.73 -13.12
C ARG A 78 15.25 11.83 -12.65
N ASN A 79 14.87 12.57 -11.61
CA ASN A 79 15.68 13.69 -11.10
C ASN A 79 16.82 13.23 -10.18
N THR A 80 16.66 12.10 -9.48
CA THR A 80 17.63 11.61 -8.48
C THR A 80 18.63 10.62 -9.07
N PHE A 81 18.21 9.74 -9.97
CA PHE A 81 19.07 8.66 -10.48
C PHE A 81 19.55 8.98 -11.89
N SER A 82 20.87 8.94 -12.10
CA SER A 82 21.48 9.28 -13.41
C SER A 82 21.28 8.21 -14.48
N ASP A 83 20.94 6.98 -14.08
CA ASP A 83 20.68 5.89 -15.02
C ASP A 83 19.27 6.02 -15.62
N PRO A 84 19.14 6.26 -16.94
CA PRO A 84 17.84 6.43 -17.59
C PRO A 84 17.00 5.14 -17.62
N ASN A 85 17.58 3.98 -17.28
CA ASN A 85 16.86 2.71 -17.21
C ASN A 85 16.12 2.51 -15.88
N VAL A 86 16.28 3.42 -14.91
CA VAL A 86 15.55 3.37 -13.64
C VAL A 86 14.09 3.76 -13.88
N VAL A 87 13.28 2.75 -14.11
CA VAL A 87 11.84 2.88 -14.35
C VAL A 87 11.08 2.02 -13.35
N TYR A 88 10.01 2.59 -12.79
CA TYR A 88 9.08 1.92 -11.90
C TYR A 88 7.77 1.63 -12.66
N HIS A 89 7.21 0.44 -12.45
CA HIS A 89 5.92 0.03 -13.01
C HIS A 89 4.74 0.75 -12.33
N GLU A 90 3.56 0.63 -12.95
CA GLU A 90 2.31 1.05 -12.33
C GLU A 90 2.16 0.38 -10.95
N PRO A 91 1.89 1.15 -9.89
CA PRO A 91 1.92 0.62 -8.53
C PRO A 91 0.74 -0.31 -8.25
N ILE A 92 0.97 -1.25 -7.32
CA ILE A 92 -0.12 -1.91 -6.62
C ILE A 92 -0.73 -0.89 -5.66
N VAL A 93 -2.02 -0.59 -5.82
CA VAL A 93 -2.73 0.42 -5.03
C VAL A 93 -3.88 -0.20 -4.26
N ARG A 94 -3.96 0.12 -2.96
CA ARG A 94 -5.08 -0.25 -2.08
C ARG A 94 -5.43 0.86 -1.11
N ASN A 95 -6.70 0.92 -0.71
CA ASN A 95 -7.16 1.82 0.34
C ASN A 95 -8.18 1.16 1.28
N ALA A 96 -8.18 1.60 2.53
CA ALA A 96 -9.24 1.38 3.50
C ALA A 96 -9.68 2.75 4.00
N GLY A 97 -10.85 3.21 3.52
CA GLY A 97 -11.30 4.58 3.70
C GLY A 97 -10.26 5.59 3.19
N MET A 98 -9.80 6.49 4.06
CA MET A 98 -8.82 7.53 3.71
C MET A 98 -7.35 7.11 3.84
N THR A 99 -7.07 5.88 4.29
CA THR A 99 -5.71 5.34 4.39
C THR A 99 -5.43 4.51 3.15
N ALA A 100 -4.33 4.79 2.46
CA ALA A 100 -3.95 4.11 1.24
C ALA A 100 -2.49 3.64 1.28
N ILE A 101 -2.20 2.63 0.49
CA ILE A 101 -0.85 2.13 0.25
C ILE A 101 -0.61 2.03 -1.25
N MET A 102 0.58 2.45 -1.68
CA MET A 102 1.05 2.29 -3.06
C MET A 102 2.40 1.59 -3.03
N VAL A 103 2.53 0.48 -3.77
CA VAL A 103 3.79 -0.28 -3.89
C VAL A 103 4.26 -0.23 -5.34
N PHE A 104 5.34 0.48 -5.58
CA PHE A 104 6.04 0.55 -6.85
C PHE A 104 7.18 -0.46 -6.87
N ALA A 105 7.43 -1.07 -8.02
CA ALA A 105 8.57 -1.94 -8.23
C ALA A 105 9.38 -1.50 -9.44
N ARG A 106 10.71 -1.59 -9.32
CA ARG A 106 11.60 -1.37 -10.46
C ARG A 106 11.43 -2.50 -11.48
N GLU A 107 11.66 -2.21 -12.76
CA GLU A 107 11.52 -3.15 -13.88
C GLU A 107 12.07 -4.56 -13.59
N GLU A 108 13.27 -4.68 -13.02
CA GLU A 108 13.93 -5.97 -12.79
C GLU A 108 13.33 -6.79 -11.63
N VAL A 109 12.50 -6.15 -10.81
CA VAL A 109 11.83 -6.74 -9.65
C VAL A 109 10.37 -7.04 -9.95
N TRP A 110 9.72 -6.20 -10.78
CA TRP A 110 8.31 -6.31 -11.12
C TRP A 110 7.91 -7.71 -11.58
N HIS A 111 8.64 -8.28 -12.54
CA HIS A 111 8.35 -9.62 -13.10
C HIS A 111 8.55 -10.77 -12.09
N ARG A 112 9.17 -10.49 -10.94
CA ARG A 112 9.42 -11.45 -9.87
C ARG A 112 8.40 -11.35 -8.74
N ILE A 113 7.51 -10.35 -8.75
CA ILE A 113 6.44 -10.19 -7.77
C ILE A 113 5.37 -11.25 -8.04
N GLN A 114 4.97 -11.96 -6.99
CA GLN A 114 3.99 -13.05 -7.01
C GLN A 114 3.13 -13.00 -5.73
N GLN A 115 1.99 -13.69 -5.74
CA GLN A 115 1.13 -13.87 -4.56
C GLN A 115 0.78 -12.55 -3.87
N VAL A 116 0.26 -11.60 -4.64
CA VAL A 116 -0.21 -10.34 -4.09
C VAL A 116 -1.51 -10.59 -3.33
N GLU A 117 -1.51 -10.23 -2.05
CA GLU A 117 -2.67 -10.26 -1.16
C GLU A 117 -2.87 -8.85 -0.59
N SER A 118 -4.11 -8.49 -0.30
CA SER A 118 -4.44 -7.22 0.32
C SER A 118 -5.41 -7.39 1.48
N ALA A 119 -5.35 -6.46 2.42
CA ALA A 119 -6.19 -6.43 3.60
C ALA A 119 -6.57 -4.98 3.93
N GLY A 120 -7.74 -4.77 4.51
CA GLY A 120 -8.17 -3.46 4.99
C GLY A 120 -9.03 -3.59 6.24
N VAL A 121 -8.82 -2.70 7.21
CA VAL A 121 -9.59 -2.67 8.47
C VAL A 121 -9.83 -1.22 8.88
N GLY A 122 -11.08 -0.91 9.26
CA GLY A 122 -11.44 0.34 9.90
C GLY A 122 -11.26 0.25 11.41
N VAL A 123 -10.76 1.32 12.04
CA VAL A 123 -10.75 1.48 13.51
C VAL A 123 -11.42 2.81 13.84
N GLY A 124 -12.05 2.93 15.00
CA GLY A 124 -12.90 4.11 15.21
C GLY A 124 -14.10 3.88 16.09
N LEU A 125 -14.68 4.98 16.56
CA LEU A 125 -16.12 4.96 16.86
C LEU A 125 -16.83 4.51 15.58
N TRP A 126 -17.54 3.39 15.65
CA TRP A 126 -18.32 2.78 14.56
C TRP A 126 -17.50 2.24 13.38
N GLU A 127 -16.18 2.02 13.55
CA GLU A 127 -15.30 1.57 12.44
C GLU A 127 -15.54 2.36 11.15
N MET A 128 -15.87 3.64 11.32
CA MET A 128 -16.37 4.52 10.28
C MET A 128 -15.30 4.83 9.22
N GLY A 129 -14.25 4.01 9.03
CA GLY A 129 -13.20 4.03 7.99
C GLY A 129 -12.36 5.30 7.89
N ASN A 130 -12.52 6.25 8.82
CA ASN A 130 -11.73 7.49 8.84
C ASN A 130 -10.29 7.23 9.29
N LYS A 131 -10.11 6.14 10.03
CA LYS A 131 -8.89 5.63 10.66
C LYS A 131 -8.88 4.13 10.43
N GLY A 132 -7.70 3.55 10.46
CA GLY A 132 -7.54 2.12 10.23
C GLY A 132 -6.23 1.82 9.55
N ALA A 133 -6.16 0.64 8.95
CA ALA A 133 -5.00 0.20 8.21
C ALA A 133 -5.38 -0.49 6.91
N VAL A 134 -4.47 -0.41 5.94
CA VAL A 134 -4.49 -1.18 4.71
C VAL A 134 -3.14 -1.85 4.54
N GLY A 135 -3.17 -3.12 4.16
CA GLY A 135 -1.98 -3.96 3.98
C GLY A 135 -1.86 -4.47 2.55
N VAL A 136 -0.63 -4.56 2.07
CA VAL A 136 -0.26 -5.33 0.87
C VAL A 136 0.80 -6.35 1.28
N ARG A 137 0.55 -7.61 0.96
CA ARG A 137 1.51 -8.72 1.09
C ARG A 137 1.86 -9.19 -0.31
N LEU A 138 3.14 -9.40 -0.55
CA LEU A 138 3.64 -9.92 -1.82
C LEU A 138 4.87 -10.78 -1.60
N SER A 139 5.11 -11.71 -2.51
CA SER A 139 6.32 -12.53 -2.54
C SER A 139 7.22 -12.08 -3.68
N VAL A 140 8.52 -11.93 -3.42
CA VAL A 140 9.52 -11.69 -4.48
C VAL A 140 10.29 -12.98 -4.73
N GLY A 141 10.30 -13.44 -5.99
CA GLY A 141 11.07 -14.60 -6.42
C GLY A 141 12.58 -14.33 -6.47
N GLY A 142 13.38 -15.35 -6.14
CA GLY A 142 14.83 -15.33 -6.33
C GLY A 142 15.25 -15.09 -7.78
N SER A 143 16.45 -14.53 -7.97
CA SER A 143 17.01 -14.19 -9.29
C SER A 143 17.71 -15.37 -10.01
N GLY A 144 17.48 -16.63 -9.58
CA GLY A 144 18.16 -17.82 -10.11
C GLY A 144 17.30 -19.08 -10.15
N ALA A 145 17.92 -20.25 -10.32
CA ALA A 145 17.23 -21.55 -10.36
C ALA A 145 16.56 -21.96 -9.02
N ASP A 146 16.77 -21.17 -7.98
CA ASP A 146 16.13 -21.37 -6.69
C ASP A 146 14.74 -20.75 -6.68
N SER A 147 13.74 -21.58 -6.43
CA SER A 147 12.31 -21.21 -6.41
C SER A 147 11.89 -20.57 -5.08
N THR A 148 12.85 -20.20 -4.23
CA THR A 148 12.58 -19.55 -2.96
C THR A 148 11.88 -18.21 -3.17
N ARG A 149 10.77 -18.04 -2.46
CA ARG A 149 9.93 -16.85 -2.45
C ARG A 149 10.05 -16.22 -1.08
N THR A 150 10.40 -14.95 -1.03
CA THR A 150 10.46 -14.20 0.23
C THR A 150 9.21 -13.33 0.34
N PRO A 151 8.34 -13.57 1.34
CA PRO A 151 7.14 -12.77 1.55
C PRO A 151 7.46 -11.47 2.30
N PHE A 152 6.96 -10.36 1.77
CA PHE A 152 7.02 -9.01 2.35
C PHE A 152 5.60 -8.52 2.62
N THR A 153 5.38 -7.94 3.79
CA THR A 153 4.09 -7.36 4.18
C THR A 153 4.29 -5.92 4.56
N PHE A 154 3.57 -5.03 3.89
CA PHE A 154 3.59 -3.60 4.13
C PHE A 154 2.24 -3.16 4.64
N VAL A 155 2.21 -2.40 5.74
CA VAL A 155 0.99 -1.91 6.37
C VAL A 155 1.05 -0.40 6.48
N ALA A 156 0.09 0.27 5.82
CA ALA A 156 -0.18 1.67 5.98
C ALA A 156 -1.24 1.87 7.08
N ALA A 157 -0.91 2.61 8.14
CA ALA A 157 -1.81 2.84 9.27
C ALA A 157 -2.12 4.33 9.51
N HIS A 158 -3.30 4.60 10.04
CA HIS A 158 -3.72 5.93 10.48
C HIS A 158 -4.52 5.77 11.77
N LEU A 159 -3.89 6.07 12.90
CA LEU A 159 -4.45 5.81 14.23
C LEU A 159 -5.16 7.03 14.81
N ALA A 160 -5.87 6.85 15.93
CA ALA A 160 -6.61 7.89 16.62
C ALA A 160 -5.79 9.18 16.82
N PRO A 161 -6.37 10.34 16.45
CA PRO A 161 -5.72 11.63 16.62
C PRO A 161 -5.91 12.11 18.07
N MET A 162 -5.46 13.34 18.33
CA MET A 162 -5.54 14.04 19.63
C MET A 162 -4.48 13.59 20.64
N GLU A 163 -4.03 14.56 21.43
CA GLU A 163 -2.89 14.40 22.34
C GLU A 163 -3.10 13.31 23.40
N PRO A 164 -4.20 13.29 24.19
CA PRO A 164 -4.32 12.31 25.28
C PRO A 164 -4.70 10.89 24.83
N GLU A 165 -4.88 10.64 23.54
CA GLU A 165 -5.49 9.40 23.02
C GLU A 165 -4.47 8.25 22.83
N TRP A 166 -3.44 8.14 23.66
CA TRP A 166 -2.41 7.10 23.51
C TRP A 166 -2.95 5.71 23.83
N GLU A 167 -3.81 5.55 24.85
CA GLU A 167 -4.48 4.26 25.11
C GLU A 167 -5.32 3.84 23.91
N ARG A 168 -5.97 4.83 23.28
CA ARG A 168 -6.78 4.59 22.11
C ARG A 168 -5.95 4.20 20.90
N ARG A 169 -4.78 4.82 20.68
CA ARG A 169 -3.82 4.39 19.63
C ARG A 169 -3.37 2.94 19.85
N ASN A 170 -3.12 2.53 21.09
CA ASN A 170 -2.78 1.14 21.42
C ASN A 170 -3.93 0.18 21.11
N GLN A 171 -5.18 0.56 21.41
CA GLN A 171 -6.37 -0.23 21.08
C GLN A 171 -6.57 -0.33 19.57
N ASP A 172 -6.41 0.77 18.83
CA ASP A 172 -6.47 0.77 17.37
C ASP A 172 -5.42 -0.20 16.78
N TRP A 173 -4.19 -0.20 17.32
CA TRP A 173 -3.14 -1.14 16.91
C TRP A 173 -3.51 -2.60 17.22
N GLN A 174 -4.07 -2.87 18.41
CA GLN A 174 -4.55 -4.20 18.76
C GLN A 174 -5.63 -4.66 17.77
N SER A 175 -6.62 -3.83 17.47
CA SER A 175 -7.67 -4.16 16.50
C SER A 175 -7.11 -4.42 15.10
N ILE A 176 -6.08 -3.69 14.67
CA ILE A 176 -5.38 -3.96 13.39
C ILE A 176 -4.72 -5.34 13.43
N CYS A 177 -4.02 -5.69 14.51
CA CYS A 177 -3.37 -6.99 14.67
C CYS A 177 -4.37 -8.15 14.60
N GLU A 178 -5.56 -7.98 15.17
CA GLU A 178 -6.60 -9.01 15.26
C GLU A 178 -7.38 -9.18 13.95
N ASN A 179 -7.59 -8.08 13.21
CA ASN A 179 -8.58 -8.05 12.12
C ASN A 179 -8.01 -7.79 10.72
N LEU A 180 -6.70 -7.53 10.57
CA LEU A 180 -6.09 -7.39 9.26
C LEU A 180 -5.90 -8.77 8.61
N VAL A 181 -6.92 -9.20 7.86
CA VAL A 181 -6.99 -10.47 7.14
C VAL A 181 -6.68 -10.24 5.65
N PHE A 182 -5.62 -10.88 5.17
CA PHE A 182 -5.14 -10.81 3.80
C PHE A 182 -5.90 -11.80 2.92
N GLU A 183 -6.37 -11.28 1.79
CA GLU A 183 -7.03 -12.07 0.77
C GLU A 183 -6.23 -11.94 -0.54
N PRO A 184 -6.07 -13.04 -1.30
CA PRO A 184 -5.47 -12.97 -2.62
C PRO A 184 -6.18 -11.93 -3.48
N GLU A 185 -5.41 -11.13 -4.21
CA GLU A 185 -6.00 -10.29 -5.25
C GLU A 185 -6.64 -11.23 -6.28
N SER A 186 -7.97 -11.22 -6.32
CA SER A 186 -8.67 -11.77 -7.48
C SER A 186 -8.20 -10.96 -8.67
N GLN A 187 -7.73 -11.63 -9.73
CA GLN A 187 -7.50 -10.99 -11.02
C GLN A 187 -8.86 -10.43 -11.48
N GLN A 188 -9.21 -9.21 -11.07
CA GLN A 188 -10.41 -8.57 -11.58
C GLN A 188 -10.13 -8.17 -13.03
N PRO A 189 -11.05 -8.51 -13.96
CA PRO A 189 -10.86 -8.18 -15.35
C PRO A 189 -10.93 -6.67 -15.52
N THR A 190 -9.87 -6.10 -16.08
CA THR A 190 -10.00 -4.91 -16.91
C THR A 190 -11.01 -5.21 -18.01
N ASP A 191 -12.14 -4.50 -18.06
CA ASP A 191 -12.63 -3.90 -19.31
C ASP A 191 -13.95 -3.11 -19.12
N THR A 192 -13.83 -1.79 -19.25
CA THR A 192 -14.85 -0.93 -19.86
C THR A 192 -14.99 -1.29 -21.34
N THR A 193 -16.05 -2.00 -21.72
CA THR A 193 -16.99 -1.70 -22.84
C THR A 193 -17.76 -2.95 -23.30
N SER A 194 -19.06 -3.02 -23.02
CA SER A 194 -20.15 -3.27 -23.99
C SER A 194 -21.47 -3.56 -23.26
N GLN A 195 -22.56 -3.17 -23.91
CA GLN A 195 -23.94 -3.13 -23.41
C GLN A 195 -24.55 -4.53 -23.22
N SER A 196 -25.21 -4.78 -22.09
CA SER A 196 -26.46 -5.58 -22.00
C SER A 196 -27.02 -5.54 -20.56
N PRO A 197 -28.33 -5.30 -20.35
CA PRO A 197 -28.96 -5.41 -19.05
C PRO A 197 -29.52 -6.83 -18.90
N ASP A 198 -28.74 -7.73 -18.31
CA ASP A 198 -29.28 -8.97 -17.74
C ASP A 198 -28.53 -9.24 -16.44
N GLU A 199 -29.17 -8.85 -15.34
CA GLU A 199 -28.77 -9.17 -13.97
C GLU A 199 -28.96 -10.67 -13.71
N THR A 200 -28.02 -11.49 -14.14
CA THR A 200 -27.90 -12.87 -13.65
C THR A 200 -26.43 -13.30 -13.54
N GLU A 201 -25.73 -12.75 -12.56
CA GLU A 201 -24.53 -13.42 -12.01
C GLU A 201 -24.89 -14.05 -10.65
N PRO A 202 -24.63 -15.36 -10.44
CA PRO A 202 -24.97 -16.02 -9.20
C PRO A 202 -24.05 -15.57 -8.06
N LEU A 203 -24.65 -15.09 -6.96
CA LEU A 203 -24.01 -14.58 -5.72
C LEU A 203 -23.08 -15.55 -4.97
N LEU A 204 -22.81 -16.74 -5.49
CA LEU A 204 -22.02 -17.80 -4.85
C LEU A 204 -21.33 -18.65 -5.92
N SER A 205 -20.25 -18.13 -6.52
CA SER A 205 -19.25 -19.01 -7.14
C SER A 205 -18.52 -19.77 -6.03
N LYS A 206 -18.59 -21.10 -6.04
CA LYS A 206 -17.87 -21.99 -5.12
C LYS A 206 -16.41 -21.53 -4.98
N PRO A 207 -15.84 -21.43 -3.76
CA PRO A 207 -14.40 -21.22 -3.62
C PRO A 207 -13.68 -22.45 -4.15
N SER A 208 -13.04 -22.32 -5.31
CA SER A 208 -12.08 -23.30 -5.83
C SER A 208 -10.74 -23.10 -5.14
N SER A 209 -10.71 -23.26 -3.82
CA SER A 209 -9.48 -23.41 -3.05
C SER A 209 -9.84 -24.06 -1.72
N SER A 210 -9.09 -25.11 -1.37
CA SER A 210 -9.03 -25.66 0.00
C SER A 210 -9.00 -24.53 1.04
N PRO A 211 -9.54 -24.72 2.27
CA PRO A 211 -9.45 -23.71 3.31
C PRO A 211 -7.97 -23.46 3.62
N SER A 212 -7.40 -22.45 2.98
CA SER A 212 -6.11 -21.91 3.37
C SER A 212 -6.31 -21.35 4.77
N SER A 213 -5.39 -21.66 5.69
CA SER A 213 -5.34 -21.01 6.99
C SER A 213 -5.49 -19.49 6.81
N PRO A 214 -6.21 -18.79 7.70
CA PRO A 214 -6.41 -17.36 7.56
C PRO A 214 -5.05 -16.66 7.45
N SER A 215 -4.85 -15.91 6.37
CA SER A 215 -3.64 -15.12 6.13
C SER A 215 -3.76 -13.86 6.98
N THR A 216 -3.18 -13.87 8.18
CA THR A 216 -3.26 -12.73 9.11
C THR A 216 -1.98 -11.90 9.05
N LEU A 217 -1.91 -10.81 9.81
CA LEU A 217 -0.72 -9.97 9.89
C LEU A 217 0.57 -10.73 10.23
N PHE A 218 0.49 -11.74 11.11
CA PHE A 218 1.66 -12.49 11.60
C PHE A 218 1.82 -13.89 10.98
N GLN A 219 0.90 -14.29 10.09
CA GLN A 219 0.93 -15.61 9.47
C GLN A 219 0.55 -15.55 7.97
N PRO A 220 1.35 -16.14 7.06
CA PRO A 220 2.66 -16.77 7.28
C PRO A 220 3.75 -15.80 7.74
N PRO A 221 4.90 -16.31 8.25
CA PRO A 221 6.06 -15.48 8.58
C PRO A 221 6.50 -14.64 7.37
N THR A 222 6.79 -13.37 7.61
CA THR A 222 7.04 -12.36 6.57
C THR A 222 7.92 -11.25 7.11
N HIS A 223 8.63 -10.54 6.23
CA HIS A 223 9.19 -9.25 6.58
C HIS A 223 8.07 -8.22 6.67
N LEU A 224 7.64 -7.93 7.90
CA LEU A 224 6.56 -7.00 8.19
C LEU A 224 7.10 -5.58 8.39
N PHE A 225 6.54 -4.62 7.66
CA PHE A 225 6.79 -3.20 7.80
C PHE A 225 5.50 -2.47 8.12
N LEU A 226 5.47 -1.79 9.26
CA LEU A 226 4.39 -0.88 9.65
C LEU A 226 4.86 0.56 9.48
N LEU A 227 4.07 1.37 8.79
CA LEU A 227 4.36 2.78 8.53
C LEU A 227 3.06 3.57 8.44
N GLY A 228 3.07 4.83 8.86
CA GLY A 228 1.83 5.60 8.84
C GLY A 228 1.85 6.86 9.70
N ASP A 229 0.70 7.53 9.71
CA ASP A 229 0.38 8.54 10.73
C ASP A 229 -0.12 7.82 11.98
N LEU A 230 0.84 7.37 12.79
CA LEU A 230 0.56 6.66 14.05
C LEU A 230 0.04 7.60 15.15
N ASN A 231 0.09 8.91 14.92
CA ASN A 231 -0.41 9.95 15.83
C ASN A 231 0.13 9.95 17.27
N TYR A 232 1.16 9.16 17.61
CA TYR A 232 1.84 9.29 18.90
C TYR A 232 2.52 10.65 19.03
N ARG A 233 2.52 11.18 20.24
CA ARG A 233 3.03 12.51 20.59
C ARG A 233 4.28 12.36 21.44
N ALA A 234 5.08 13.43 21.49
CA ALA A 234 6.30 13.45 22.30
C ALA A 234 6.04 13.31 23.81
N SER A 235 4.80 13.52 24.25
CA SER A 235 4.35 13.40 25.64
C SER A 235 3.78 12.02 26.01
N ASP A 236 3.62 11.13 25.03
CA ASP A 236 3.08 9.77 25.25
C ASP A 236 4.11 8.83 25.90
#